data_AF-A0A842SDB6-F1
#
_entry.id   AF-A0A842SDB6-F1
#
_cell.length_a   1.000
_cell.length_b   1.000
_cell.length_c   1.000
_cell.angle_alpha   90.00
_cell.angle_beta   90.00
_cell.angle_gamma   90.00
#
_symmetry.space_group_name_H-M   'P 1'
#
loop_
_entity.id
_entity.type
_entity.pdbx_description
1 polymer ?
#
loop_
_entity_poly.entity_id
_entity_poly.type
_entity_poly.pdbx_seq_one_letter_code
_entity_poly.pdbx_strand_id
1 'polypeptide(L)'
;MLNSRKINTFEKILLPVGVSVAGFGLYFLIQADVSGSELAWLKMSSFFSWLSLLILMVIAAINVDMKEELVILTKDHNAEIKLLKELNHDQLEEIKLLRKDLKKK
;
A
#
# COMPACT_ATOMS: atom_id res chain seq x y z
N MET A 1 -6.50 -14.76 12.50
CA MET A 1 -5.16 -14.29 12.91
C MET A 1 -5.14 -12.78 12.77
N LEU A 2 -5.20 -12.05 13.88
CA LEU A 2 -5.12 -10.58 13.87
C LEU A 2 -3.67 -10.19 13.57
N ASN A 3 -3.39 -9.94 12.29
CA ASN A 3 -2.10 -9.46 11.84
C ASN A 3 -1.91 -8.06 12.42
N SER A 4 -1.02 -7.92 13.41
CA SER A 4 -0.64 -6.61 13.93
C SER A 4 0.14 -5.90 12.82
N ARG A 5 -0.51 -5.02 12.06
CA ARG A 5 0.19 -4.13 11.11
C ARG A 5 1.23 -3.36 11.91
N LYS A 6 2.51 -3.57 11.56
CA LYS A 6 3.58 -2.72 12.07
C LYS A 6 3.44 -1.37 11.38
N ILE A 7 3.27 -0.30 12.16
CA ILE A 7 3.24 1.07 11.65
C ILE A 7 4.49 1.29 10.81
N ASN A 8 4.31 1.52 9.51
CA ASN A 8 5.42 1.64 8.58
C ASN A 8 6.12 2.99 8.77
N THR A 9 7.41 3.04 8.44
CA THR A 9 8.21 4.27 8.40
C THR A 9 7.56 5.32 7.49
N PHE A 10 6.86 4.88 6.44
CA PHE A 10 6.08 5.77 5.59
C PHE A 10 4.94 6.46 6.34
N GLU A 11 4.09 5.73 7.08
CA GLU A 11 3.02 6.32 7.89
C GLU A 11 3.57 7.29 8.94
N LYS A 12 4.69 6.94 9.57
CA LYS A 12 5.37 7.82 10.55
C LYS A 12 5.87 9.13 9.95
N ILE A 13 6.23 9.14 8.67
CA ILE A 13 6.69 10.35 7.95
C ILE A 13 5.50 11.09 7.34
N LEU A 14 4.51 10.37 6.81
CA LEU A 14 3.34 10.93 6.16
C LEU A 14 2.48 11.74 7.14
N LEU A 15 2.33 11.27 8.37
CA LEU A 15 1.51 11.95 9.39
C LEU A 15 2.02 13.36 9.71
N PRO A 16 3.30 13.59 10.10
CA PRO A 16 3.82 14.94 10.32
C PRO A 16 3.87 15.77 9.04
N VAL A 17 4.13 15.17 7.88
CA VAL A 17 4.10 15.88 6.58
C VAL A 17 2.69 16.37 6.27
N GLY A 18 1.66 15.52 6.46
CA GLY A 18 0.27 15.88 6.22
C GLY A 18 -0.23 16.97 7.15
N VAL A 19 0.11 16.89 8.44
CA VAL A 19 -0.19 17.95 9.42
C VAL A 19 0.50 19.26 9.03
N SER A 20 1.75 19.20 8.59
CA SER A 20 2.49 20.37 8.13
C SER A 20 1.83 21.01 6.91
N VAL A 21 1.50 20.22 5.88
CA VAL A 21 0.85 20.71 4.65
C VAL A 21 -0.53 21.29 4.95
N ALA A 22 -1.29 20.70 5.89
CA ALA A 22 -2.58 21.24 6.33
C ALA A 22 -2.41 22.58 7.07
N GLY A 23 -1.46 22.66 8.01
CA GLY A 23 -1.20 23.87 8.77
C GLY A 23 -0.67 25.02 7.90
N PHE A 24 0.32 24.76 7.06
CA PHE A 24 0.86 25.75 6.14
C PHE A 24 -0.16 26.21 5.11
N GLY A 25 -0.98 25.29 4.58
CA GLY A 25 -2.05 25.64 3.64
C GLY A 25 -3.08 26.58 4.24
N LEU A 26 -3.54 26.29 5.46
CA LEU A 26 -4.46 27.19 6.19
C LEU A 26 -3.82 28.54 6.50
N TYR A 27 -2.55 28.55 6.91
CA TYR A 27 -1.80 29.78 7.16
C TYR A 27 -1.73 30.66 5.89
N PHE A 28 -1.38 30.08 4.75
CA PHE A 28 -1.34 30.81 3.47
C PHE A 28 -2.72 31.31 3.04
N LEU A 29 -3.79 30.56 3.32
CA LEU A 29 -5.15 30.95 2.98
C LEU A 29 -5.60 32.16 3.80
N ILE A 30 -5.33 32.17 5.11
CA ILE A 30 -5.62 33.31 6.00
C ILE A 30 -4.80 34.53 5.61
N GLN A 31 -3.50 34.35 5.36
CA GLN A 31 -2.61 35.46 4.95
C GLN A 31 -3.05 36.05 3.60
N ALA A 32 -3.47 35.19 2.68
CA ALA A 32 -3.98 35.63 1.39
C ALA A 32 -5.25 36.45 1.55
N ASP A 33 -6.17 36.09 2.45
CA ASP A 33 -7.41 36.84 2.68
C ASP A 33 -7.15 38.27 3.18
N VAL A 34 -6.22 38.43 4.13
CA VAL A 34 -5.81 39.73 4.69
C VAL A 34 -5.16 40.67 3.65
N SER A 35 -4.61 40.13 2.56
CA SER A 35 -3.84 40.88 1.55
C SER A 35 -4.67 41.63 0.49
N GLY A 36 -5.98 41.82 0.71
CA GLY A 36 -6.85 42.60 -0.20
C GLY A 36 -7.40 41.82 -1.41
N SER A 37 -8.40 42.41 -2.10
CA SER A 37 -9.26 41.72 -3.08
C SER A 37 -8.69 41.63 -4.51
N GLU A 38 -7.60 42.33 -4.83
CA GLU A 38 -7.06 42.37 -6.22
C GLU A 38 -6.53 41.03 -6.73
N LEU A 39 -6.28 40.07 -5.84
CA LEU A 39 -5.67 38.77 -6.19
C LEU A 39 -6.63 37.58 -6.03
N ALA A 40 -7.95 37.80 -6.02
CA ALA A 40 -8.95 36.74 -5.78
C ALA A 40 -8.76 35.49 -6.68
N TRP A 41 -8.39 35.69 -7.95
CA TRP A 41 -8.11 34.59 -8.88
C TRP A 41 -6.91 33.73 -8.46
N LEU A 42 -5.82 34.37 -8.02
CA LEU A 42 -4.63 33.68 -7.51
C LEU A 42 -4.91 32.94 -6.21
N LYS A 43 -5.78 33.48 -5.34
CA LYS A 43 -6.24 32.80 -4.12
C LYS A 43 -7.02 31.53 -4.46
N MET A 44 -7.93 31.60 -5.43
CA MET A 44 -8.72 30.45 -5.87
C MET A 44 -7.84 29.35 -6.47
N SER A 45 -6.88 29.71 -7.33
CA SER A 45 -5.92 28.74 -7.88
C SER A 45 -5.05 28.12 -6.80
N SER A 46 -4.59 28.91 -5.82
CA SER A 46 -3.75 28.42 -4.71
C SER A 46 -4.51 27.44 -3.83
N PHE A 47 -5.79 27.72 -3.55
CA PHE A 47 -6.67 26.81 -2.81
C PHE A 47 -6.85 25.48 -3.55
N PHE A 48 -7.09 25.52 -4.86
CA PHE A 48 -7.25 24.33 -5.68
C PHE A 48 -5.96 23.50 -5.76
N SER A 49 -4.81 24.14 -5.92
CA SER A 49 -3.50 23.48 -5.87
C SER A 49 -3.18 22.89 -4.51
N TRP A 50 -3.60 23.53 -3.42
CA TRP A 50 -3.45 22.98 -2.07
C TRP A 50 -4.33 21.74 -1.86
N LEU A 51 -5.59 21.79 -2.30
CA LEU A 51 -6.52 20.67 -2.22
C LEU A 51 -6.01 19.47 -3.04
N SER A 52 -5.47 19.70 -4.24
CA SER A 52 -4.92 18.63 -5.08
C SER A 52 -3.70 17.98 -4.43
N LEU A 53 -2.85 18.76 -3.73
CA LEU A 53 -1.74 18.25 -2.93
C LEU A 53 -2.21 17.30 -1.82
N LEU A 54 -3.29 17.66 -1.11
CA LEU A 54 -3.89 16.79 -0.11
C LEU A 54 -4.40 15.47 -0.73
N ILE A 55 -5.08 15.55 -1.87
CA ILE A 55 -5.58 14.37 -2.58
C ILE A 55 -4.42 13.45 -3.01
N LEU A 56 -3.37 14.02 -3.60
CA LEU A 56 -2.19 13.25 -4.01
C LEU A 56 -1.51 12.56 -2.82
N MET A 57 -1.48 13.21 -1.66
CA MET A 57 -0.92 12.63 -0.45
C MET A 57 -1.76 11.45 0.07
N VAL A 58 -3.09 11.54 0.00
CA VAL A 58 -3.99 10.42 0.32
C VAL A 58 -3.80 9.26 -0.67
N ILE A 59 -3.72 9.55 -1.96
CA ILE A 59 -3.46 8.52 -2.99
C ILE A 59 -2.10 7.85 -2.77
N ALA A 60 -1.07 8.63 -2.40
CA ALA A 60 0.25 8.09 -2.09
C ALA A 60 0.19 7.13 -0.88
N ALA A 61 -0.58 7.48 0.15
CA ALA A 61 -0.80 6.62 1.31
C ALA A 61 -1.44 5.28 0.93
N ILE A 62 -2.55 5.33 0.21
CA ILE A 62 -3.26 4.12 -0.25
C ILE A 62 -2.35 3.25 -1.12
N ASN A 63 -1.57 3.86 -2.01
CA ASN A 63 -0.65 3.11 -2.88
C ASN A 63 0.48 2.41 -2.12
N VAL A 64 0.97 3.00 -1.04
CA VAL A 64 1.99 2.34 -0.19
C VAL A 64 1.37 1.16 0.55
N ASP A 65 0.19 1.34 1.15
CA ASP A 65 -0.55 0.28 1.84
C ASP A 65 -0.82 -0.90 0.89
N MET A 66 -1.32 -0.62 -0.31
CA MET A 66 -1.60 -1.65 -1.32
C MET A 66 -0.33 -2.41 -1.73
N LYS A 67 0.81 -1.74 -1.86
CA LYS A 67 2.08 -2.40 -2.19
C LYS A 67 2.52 -3.37 -1.08
N GLU A 68 2.37 -2.99 0.18
CA GLU A 68 2.71 -3.86 1.30
C GLU A 68 1.84 -5.10 1.36
N GLU A 69 0.52 -4.93 1.23
CA GLU A 69 -0.43 -6.04 1.20
C GLU A 69 -0.12 -6.99 0.04
N LEU A 70 0.22 -6.45 -1.14
CA LEU A 70 0.55 -7.25 -2.31
C LEU A 70 1.84 -8.06 -2.13
N VAL A 71 2.84 -7.51 -1.42
CA VAL A 71 4.07 -8.23 -1.08
C VAL A 71 3.80 -9.40 -0.12
N ILE A 72 2.94 -9.18 0.88
CA ILE A 72 2.55 -10.24 1.83
C ILE A 72 1.80 -11.35 1.08
N LEU A 73 0.78 -10.98 0.30
CA LEU A 73 0.00 -11.93 -0.50
C LEU A 73 0.89 -12.74 -1.45
N THR A 74 1.86 -12.10 -2.09
CA THR A 74 2.81 -12.78 -2.99
C THR A 74 3.70 -13.77 -2.25
N LYS A 75 4.12 -13.46 -1.01
CA LYS A 75 4.89 -14.40 -0.18
C LYS A 75 4.05 -15.61 0.20
N ASP A 76 2.81 -15.40 0.61
CA ASP A 76 1.90 -16.47 1.00
C ASP A 76 1.59 -17.39 -0.19
N HIS A 77 1.28 -16.82 -1.36
CA HIS A 77 1.10 -17.59 -2.60
C HIS A 77 2.36 -18.38 -2.98
N ASN A 78 3.56 -17.81 -2.84
CA ASN A 78 4.80 -18.55 -3.14
C ASN A 78 5.03 -19.71 -2.16
N ALA A 79 4.69 -19.53 -0.88
CA ALA A 79 4.78 -20.60 0.11
C ALA A 79 3.78 -21.73 -0.21
N GLU A 80 2.54 -21.38 -0.57
CA GLU A 80 1.52 -22.33 -0.97
C GLU A 80 1.93 -23.11 -2.23
N ILE A 81 2.44 -22.43 -3.26
CA ILE A 81 2.97 -23.07 -4.48
C ILE A 81 4.10 -24.06 -4.13
N LYS A 82 4.97 -23.71 -3.18
CA LYS A 82 6.06 -24.60 -2.76
C LYS A 82 5.51 -25.86 -2.09
N LEU A 83 4.56 -25.72 -1.17
CA LEU A 83 3.91 -26.86 -0.50
C LEU A 83 3.17 -27.75 -1.51
N LEU A 84 2.46 -27.16 -2.47
CA LEU A 84 1.77 -27.90 -3.51
C LEU A 84 2.74 -28.68 -4.42
N LYS A 85 3.92 -28.13 -4.71
CA LYS A 85 4.96 -28.83 -5.47
C LYS A 85 5.54 -30.02 -4.71
N GLU A 86 5.82 -29.85 -3.42
CA GLU A 86 6.31 -30.93 -2.55
C GLU A 86 5.26 -32.05 -2.46
N LEU A 87 4.00 -31.71 -2.18
CA LEU A 87 2.92 -32.69 -2.08
C LEU A 87 2.68 -33.44 -3.40
N ASN A 88 2.74 -32.75 -4.54
CA ASN A 88 2.61 -33.39 -5.84
C ASN A 88 3.79 -34.33 -6.14
N HIS A 89 5.00 -33.94 -5.74
CA HIS A 89 6.19 -34.79 -5.87
C HIS A 89 6.03 -36.09 -5.08
N ASP A 90 5.66 -35.98 -3.79
CA ASP A 90 5.45 -37.12 -2.89
C ASP A 90 4.37 -38.07 -3.42
N GLN A 91 3.22 -37.52 -3.87
CA GLN A 91 2.15 -38.31 -4.50
C GLN A 91 2.63 -39.05 -5.74
N LEU A 92 3.47 -38.41 -6.56
CA LEU A 92 3.98 -39.01 -7.78
C LEU A 92 5.01 -40.12 -7.48
N GLU A 93 5.77 -40.00 -6.40
CA GLU A 93 6.62 -41.08 -5.89
C GLU A 93 5.79 -42.26 -5.38
N GLU A 94 4.74 -42.00 -4.60
CA GLU A 94 3.83 -43.03 -4.10
C GLU A 94 3.19 -43.82 -5.25
N ILE A 95 2.67 -43.13 -6.26
CA ILE A 95 2.08 -43.77 -7.45
C ILE A 95 3.12 -44.62 -8.20
N LYS A 96 4.38 -44.18 -8.28
CA LYS A 96 5.45 -44.96 -8.92
C LYS A 96 5.76 -46.24 -8.15
N LEU A 97 5.77 -46.19 -6.81
CA LEU A 97 5.97 -47.36 -5.96
C LEU A 97 4.81 -48.36 -6.13
N LEU A 98 3.57 -47.89 -6.03
CA LEU A 98 2.37 -48.72 -6.23
C LEU A 98 2.36 -49.41 -7.61
N ARG A 99 2.77 -48.71 -8.67
CA ARG A 99 2.90 -49.30 -10.02
C ARG A 99 3.99 -50.37 -10.11
N LYS A 100 5.10 -50.23 -9.37
CA LYS A 100 6.14 -51.26 -9.33
C LYS A 100 5.65 -52.51 -8.61
N ASP A 101 4.90 -52.35 -7.52
CA ASP A 101 4.38 -53.48 -6.75
C ASP A 101 3.30 -54.24 -7.53
N LEU A 102 2.43 -53.53 -8.27
CA LEU A 102 1.46 -54.16 -9.17
C LEU A 102 2.09 -54.97 -10.31
N LYS A 103 3.29 -54.58 -10.79
CA LYS A 103 4.01 -55.32 -11.84
C LYS A 103 4.78 -56.55 -11.34
N LYS A 104 4.99 -56.67 -10.02
CA LYS A 104 5.69 -57.81 -9.39
C LYS A 104 4.74 -58.94 -8.99
N LYS A 105 3.43 -58.67 -9.00
CA LYS A 105 2.36 -59.64 -8.81
C LYS A 105 1.93 -60.21 -10.15
#